data_AF-A0A7K4I884-F1
#
_entry.id   AF-A0A7K4I884-F1
#
_cell.length_a   1.000
_cell.length_b   1.000
_cell.length_c   1.000
_cell.angle_alpha   90.00
_cell.angle_beta   90.00
_cell.angle_gamma   90.00
#
_symmetry.space_group_name_H-M   'P 1'
#
loop_
_entity.id
_entity.type
_entity.pdbx_description
1 polymer ?
#
loop_
_entity_poly.entity_id
_entity_poly.type
_entity_poly.pdbx_seq_one_letter_code
_entity_poly.pdbx_strand_id
1 'polypeptide(L)' 'NKFNVKCCGGGGLFKAANTEKSLNIGRKRIEQAEKINATTLTVACPSCYETLSQAAHFKKSNVKVIDFAEAIAQLL' A
#
# COMPACT_ATOMS: atom_id res chain seq x y z
N ASN A 1 -5.97 7.85 15.64
CA ASN A 1 -5.20 7.47 14.43
C ASN A 1 -3.84 6.79 14.68
N LYS A 2 -3.16 6.91 15.84
CA LYS A 2 -1.85 6.27 16.05
C LYS A 2 -1.87 4.74 16.28
N PHE A 3 -2.92 4.21 16.91
CA PHE A 3 -2.94 2.80 17.36
C PHE A 3 -3.45 1.79 16.31
N ASN A 4 -4.17 2.25 15.27
CA ASN A 4 -4.77 1.37 14.25
C ASN A 4 -4.06 1.43 12.89
N VAL A 5 -3.00 2.22 12.75
CA VAL A 5 -2.24 2.34 11.50
C VAL A 5 -1.01 1.44 11.57
N LYS A 6 -0.91 0.48 10.66
CA LYS A 6 0.27 -0.40 10.54
C LYS A 6 1.12 0.00 9.33
N CYS A 7 2.43 -0.18 9.47
CA CYS A 7 3.41 0.06 8.40
C CYS A 7 3.10 -0.73 7.11
N CYS A 8 3.49 -0.17 5.96
CA CYS A 8 3.38 -0.81 4.64
C CYS A 8 4.46 -1.89 4.40
N GLY A 9 5.57 -1.85 5.14
CA GLY A 9 6.74 -2.72 4.96
C GLY A 9 7.88 -2.12 4.12
N GLY A 10 7.65 -1.02 3.39
CA GLY A 10 8.61 -0.46 2.43
C GLY A 10 9.72 0.43 3.00
N GLY A 11 9.61 0.88 4.25
CA GLY A 11 10.53 1.86 4.85
C GLY A 11 11.75 1.26 5.57
N GLY A 12 12.64 2.13 6.04
CA GLY A 12 13.74 1.77 6.96
C GLY A 12 14.77 0.78 6.40
N LEU A 13 14.99 0.80 5.08
CA LEU A 13 15.82 -0.18 4.34
C LEU A 13 15.35 -1.64 4.46
N PHE A 14 14.21 -1.89 5.13
CA PHE A 14 13.72 -3.24 5.38
C PHE A 14 13.40 -3.98 4.08
N LYS A 15 12.83 -3.28 3.10
CA LYS A 15 12.56 -3.86 1.78
C LYS A 15 13.83 -4.31 1.08
N ALA A 16 14.90 -3.51 1.14
CA ALA A 16 16.19 -3.88 0.53
C ALA A 16 16.84 -5.07 1.26
N ALA A 17 16.72 -5.12 2.59
CA ALA A 17 17.27 -6.20 3.40
C ALA A 17 16.44 -7.50 3.33
N ASN A 18 15.12 -7.40 3.15
CA ASN A 18 14.21 -8.54 3.11
C ASN A 18 12.94 -8.24 2.29
N THR A 19 13.08 -8.32 0.97
CA THR A 19 12.00 -8.02 0.01
C THR A 19 10.74 -8.85 0.25
N GLU A 20 10.89 -10.15 0.51
CA GLU A 20 9.77 -11.06 0.68
C GLU A 20 8.92 -10.68 1.91
N LYS A 21 9.56 -10.47 3.07
CA LYS A 21 8.85 -10.06 4.29
C LYS A 21 8.21 -8.68 4.12
N SER A 22 8.89 -7.75 3.46
CA SER A 22 8.33 -6.43 3.13
C SER A 22 7.03 -6.56 2.32
N LEU A 23 7.06 -7.32 1.22
CA LEU A 23 5.87 -7.53 0.39
C LEU A 23 4.76 -8.29 1.14
N ASN A 24 5.11 -9.24 2.01
CA ASN A 24 4.14 -9.92 2.86
C ASN A 24 3.43 -8.99 3.85
N ILE A 25 4.12 -7.97 4.38
CA ILE A 25 3.49 -6.92 5.20
C ILE A 25 2.54 -6.08 4.35
N GLY A 26 2.99 -5.65 3.17
CA GLY A 26 2.18 -4.89 2.22
C GLY A 26 0.91 -5.63 1.80
N ARG A 27 1.02 -6.93 1.52
CA ARG A 27 -0.11 -7.81 1.17
C ARG A 27 -1.19 -7.81 2.25
N LYS A 28 -0.81 -7.83 3.53
CA LYS A 28 -1.76 -7.73 4.65
C LYS A 28 -2.48 -6.38 4.72
N ARG A 29 -1.95 -5.31 4.11
CA ARG A 29 -2.65 -4.01 4.01
C ARG A 29 -3.69 -4.05 2.89
N ILE A 30 -3.32 -4.62 1.74
CA ILE A 30 -4.23 -4.81 0.61
C ILE A 30 -5.42 -5.69 1.00
N GLU A 31 -5.19 -6.81 1.70
CA GLU A 31 -6.28 -7.66 2.21
C GLU A 31 -7.24 -6.91 3.14
N GLN A 32 -6.75 -5.93 3.89
CA GLN A 32 -7.64 -5.14 4.76
C GLN A 32 -8.50 -4.17 3.96
N ALA A 33 -7.95 -3.58 2.91
CA ALA A 33 -8.72 -2.75 1.98
C ALA A 33 -9.80 -3.59 1.27
N GLU A 34 -9.44 -4.80 0.80
CA GLU A 34 -10.40 -5.74 0.19
C GLU A 34 -11.51 -6.14 1.16
N LYS A 35 -11.19 -6.41 2.43
CA LYS A 35 -12.19 -6.82 3.45
C LYS A 35 -13.28 -5.79 3.68
N ILE A 36 -13.00 -4.51 3.42
CA ILE A 36 -13.99 -3.42 3.53
C ILE A 36 -14.56 -3.02 2.16
N ASN A 37 -14.30 -3.82 1.12
CA ASN A 37 -14.68 -3.55 -0.27
C ASN A 37 -14.17 -2.21 -0.80
N ALA A 38 -13.03 -1.73 -0.31
CA ALA A 38 -12.41 -0.53 -0.84
C ALA A 38 -11.92 -0.78 -2.27
N THR A 39 -12.28 0.11 -3.20
CA THR A 39 -11.80 0.06 -4.59
C THR A 39 -10.46 0.78 -4.75
N THR A 40 -10.18 1.73 -3.87
CA THR A 40 -9.01 2.61 -3.92
C THR A 40 -8.35 2.73 -2.56
N LEU A 41 -7.01 2.67 -2.53
CA LEU A 41 -6.17 2.92 -1.37
C LEU A 41 -5.22 4.09 -1.67
N THR A 42 -5.48 5.24 -1.07
CA THR A 42 -4.64 6.42 -1.23
C THR A 42 -3.48 6.42 -0.23
N VAL A 43 -2.29 6.83 -0.68
CA VAL A 43 -1.08 6.96 0.14
C VAL A 43 -0.38 8.29 -0.12
N ALA A 44 0.39 8.80 0.84
CA ALA A 44 1.13 10.06 0.70
C ALA A 44 2.65 9.88 0.89
N CYS A 45 3.14 8.66 0.68
CA CYS A 45 4.55 8.31 0.87
C CYS A 45 5.03 7.45 -0.31
N PRO A 46 6.13 7.83 -0.99
CA PRO A 46 6.63 7.10 -2.16
C PRO A 46 6.95 5.63 -1.89
N SER A 47 7.51 5.30 -0.72
CA SER A 47 7.81 3.90 -0.37
C SER A 47 6.54 3.09 -0.09
N CYS A 48 5.51 3.70 0.50
CA CYS A 48 4.19 3.08 0.64
C CYS A 48 3.58 2.80 -0.72
N TYR A 49 3.59 3.77 -1.63
CA TYR A 49 3.07 3.62 -2.98
C TYR A 49 3.75 2.46 -3.69
N GLU A 50 5.08 2.48 -3.77
CA GLU A 50 5.85 1.46 -4.48
C GLU A 50 5.63 0.05 -3.90
N THR A 51 5.68 -0.10 -2.57
CA THR A 51 5.55 -1.40 -1.92
C THR A 51 4.12 -1.95 -1.96
N LEU A 52 3.12 -1.10 -1.76
CA LEU A 52 1.72 -1.53 -1.77
C LEU A 52 1.21 -1.80 -3.18
N SER A 53 1.64 -1.01 -4.18
CA SER A 53 1.33 -1.27 -5.59
C SER A 53 1.90 -2.63 -6.03
N GLN A 54 3.14 -2.95 -5.66
CA GLN A 54 3.71 -4.28 -5.93
C GLN A 54 2.96 -5.38 -5.18
N ALA A 55 2.63 -5.18 -3.90
CA ALA A 55 1.88 -6.16 -3.13
C ALA A 55 0.49 -6.43 -3.72
N ALA A 56 -0.20 -5.38 -4.19
CA ALA A 56 -1.49 -5.50 -4.88
C ALA A 56 -1.35 -6.27 -6.19
N HIS A 57 -0.33 -5.94 -6.99
CA HIS A 57 -0.02 -6.60 -8.26
C HIS A 57 0.26 -8.10 -8.06
N PHE A 58 1.17 -8.48 -7.16
CA PHE A 58 1.49 -9.89 -6.91
C PHE A 58 0.31 -10.67 -6.33
N LYS A 59 -0.56 -10.01 -5.55
CA LYS A 59 -1.80 -10.61 -5.04
C LYS A 59 -2.89 -10.74 -6.12
N LYS A 60 -2.76 -10.05 -7.27
CA LYS A 60 -3.82 -9.87 -8.26
C LYS A 60 -5.07 -9.22 -7.65
N SER A 61 -4.85 -8.23 -6.79
CA SER A 61 -5.93 -7.46 -6.17
C SER A 61 -6.53 -6.45 -7.14
N ASN A 62 -7.83 -6.19 -7.03
CA ASN A 62 -8.52 -5.12 -7.77
C ASN A 62 -8.43 -3.76 -7.06
N VAL A 63 -7.82 -3.68 -5.88
CA VAL A 63 -7.63 -2.41 -5.15
C VAL A 63 -6.60 -1.55 -5.89
N LYS A 64 -7.00 -0.37 -6.34
CA LYS A 64 -6.10 0.61 -6.96
C LYS A 64 -5.34 1.37 -5.87
N VAL A 65 -4.01 1.27 -5.86
CA VAL A 65 -3.16 2.09 -4.99
C VAL A 65 -2.84 3.38 -5.74
N ILE A 66 -3.14 4.55 -5.13
CA ILE A 66 -2.89 5.87 -5.74
C ILE A 66 -2.13 6.79 -4.79
N ASP A 67 -1.30 7.66 -5.35
CA ASP A 67 -0.69 8.73 -4.57
C ASP A 67 -1.74 9.81 -4.23
N PHE A 68 -1.60 10.46 -3.09
CA PHE A 68 -2.52 11.51 -2.64
C PHE A 68 -2.54 12.69 -3.60
N ALA A 69 -1.40 13.09 -4.16
CA ALA A 69 -1.38 14.16 -5.16
C ALA A 69 -2.13 13.75 -6.45
N GLU A 70 -2.01 12.49 -6.88
CA GLU A 70 -2.79 11.95 -8.01
C GLU A 70 -4.29 11.97 -7.70
N ALA A 71 -4.67 11.57 -6.48
CA ALA A 71 -6.06 11.58 -6.05
C ALA A 71 -6.67 12.99 -6.10
N ILE A 72 -5.92 14.01 -5.67
CA ILE A 72 -6.34 15.41 -5.75
C ILE A 72 -6.41 15.87 -7.21
N ALA A 73 -5.42 15.51 -8.04
CA ALA A 73 -5.38 15.90 -9.45
C ALA A 73 -6.57 15.35 -10.26
N GLN A 74 -7.16 14.21 -9.87
CA GLN A 74 -8.36 13.64 -10.51
C GLN A 74 -9.66 14.40 -10.21
N LEU A 75 -9.64 15.34 -9.25
CA LEU A 75 -10.80 16.15 -8.85
C LEU A 75 -10.80 17.55 -9.48
N LEU A 76 -9.72 17.92 -10.17
CA LEU A 76 -9.58 19.18 -10.92
C LEU A 76 -10.03 18.98 -12.36
#